data_AF-A0A7C3GAK8-F1
#
_entry.id   AF-A0A7C3GAK8-F1
#
_cell.length_a   1.000
_cell.length_b   1.000
_cell.length_c   1.000
_cell.angle_alpha   90.00
_cell.angle_beta   90.00
_cell.angle_gamma   90.00
#
_symmetry.space_group_name_H-M   'P 1'
#
loop_
_entity.id
_entity.type
_entity.pdbx_description
1 polymer ?
#
loop_
_entity_poly.entity_id
_entity_poly.type
_entity_poly.pdbx_seq_one_letter_code
_entity_poly.pdbx_strand_id
1 'polypeptide(L)'
;MKTRFSSLVTVKKNSMQKSERVVQTANKNLQNAKEALQTSLLELQKIETPHEGNMAEFLANRSLLDAQRALIAHNEGWVTYAQKELLEAQEQLKRDMIEYEKFKYLELQEIEKVLKAQKVQEAKDLDEVALMTHTKKTKMREAS
;
A
#
# COMPACT_ATOMS: atom_id res chain seq x y z
N MET A 1 -16.20 -6.08 18.67
CA MET A 1 -17.05 -4.93 19.05
C MET A 1 -16.93 -3.87 17.97
N LYS A 2 -18.03 -3.24 17.56
CA LYS A 2 -17.95 -2.04 16.71
C LYS A 2 -17.66 -0.85 17.63
N THR A 3 -16.57 -0.15 17.38
CA THR A 3 -16.19 1.07 18.10
C THR A 3 -16.63 2.30 17.31
N ARG A 4 -16.46 3.49 17.90
CA ARG A 4 -16.70 4.75 17.17
C ARG A 4 -15.72 4.94 16.02
N PHE A 5 -14.56 4.29 16.06
CA PHE A 5 -13.50 4.37 15.06
C PHE A 5 -13.58 3.29 13.97
N SER A 6 -14.38 2.24 14.12
CA SER A 6 -14.40 1.11 13.17
C SER A 6 -14.70 1.53 11.71
N SER A 7 -15.57 2.53 11.51
CA SER A 7 -15.86 3.08 10.19
C SER A 7 -14.65 3.81 9.60
N LEU A 8 -13.98 4.63 10.40
CA LEU A 8 -12.78 5.38 10.01
C LEU A 8 -11.60 4.45 9.69
N VAL A 9 -11.39 3.41 10.50
CA VAL A 9 -10.36 2.38 10.25
C VAL A 9 -10.61 1.69 8.92
N THR A 10 -11.87 1.36 8.61
CA THR A 10 -12.23 0.74 7.33
C THR A 10 -11.96 1.68 6.15
N VAL A 11 -12.33 2.96 6.26
CA VAL A 11 -12.08 3.95 5.21
C VAL A 11 -10.57 4.14 4.99
N LYS A 12 -9.79 4.25 6.06
CA LYS A 12 -8.33 4.43 5.97
C LYS A 12 -7.62 3.19 5.45
N LYS A 13 -8.08 1.99 5.82
CA LYS A 13 -7.61 0.74 5.22
C LYS A 13 -7.83 0.71 3.71
N ASN A 14 -9.02 1.13 3.26
CA ASN A 14 -9.32 1.20 1.83
C ASN A 14 -8.46 2.26 1.11
N SER A 15 -8.15 3.38 1.77
CA SER A 15 -7.21 4.40 1.23
C SER A 15 -5.83 3.81 1.04
N MET A 16 -5.27 3.19 2.09
CA MET A 16 -3.97 2.52 2.05
C MET A 16 -3.91 1.46 0.94
N GLN A 17 -4.93 0.60 0.82
CA GLN A 17 -4.99 -0.41 -0.24
C GLN A 17 -5.05 0.19 -1.65
N LYS A 18 -5.67 1.36 -1.83
CA LYS A 18 -5.63 2.06 -3.13
C LYS A 18 -4.21 2.55 -3.42
N SER A 19 -3.55 3.16 -2.44
CA SER A 19 -2.16 3.63 -2.58
C SER A 19 -1.18 2.48 -2.84
N GLU A 20 -1.39 1.30 -2.24
CA GLU A 20 -0.62 0.08 -2.54
C GLU A 20 -0.76 -0.33 -4.01
N ARG A 21 -2.00 -0.30 -4.55
CA ARG A 21 -2.24 -0.61 -5.97
C ARG A 21 -1.54 0.40 -6.88
N VAL A 22 -1.56 1.68 -6.53
CA VAL A 22 -0.87 2.73 -7.29
C VAL A 22 0.65 2.47 -7.32
N VAL A 23 1.25 2.10 -6.19
CA VAL A 23 2.67 1.73 -6.12
C VAL A 23 2.96 0.49 -6.98
N GLN A 24 2.09 -0.52 -6.98
CA GLN A 24 2.24 -1.70 -7.82
C GLN A 24 2.19 -1.34 -9.31
N THR A 25 1.25 -0.47 -9.71
CA THR A 25 1.15 0.00 -11.11
C THR A 25 2.36 0.84 -11.50
N ALA A 26 2.83 1.75 -10.64
CA ALA A 26 4.01 2.57 -10.91
C ALA A 26 5.28 1.72 -11.05
N ASN A 27 5.45 0.70 -10.20
CA ASN A 27 6.55 -0.27 -10.34
C ASN A 27 6.51 -1.01 -11.68
N LYS A 28 5.32 -1.46 -12.09
CA LYS A 28 5.14 -2.12 -13.39
C LYS A 28 5.48 -1.17 -14.54
N ASN A 29 5.05 0.09 -14.48
CA ASN A 29 5.35 1.10 -15.49
C ASN A 29 6.87 1.36 -15.57
N LEU A 30 7.56 1.45 -14.43
CA LEU A 30 9.00 1.60 -14.40
C LEU A 30 9.72 0.40 -15.02
N GLN A 31 9.27 -0.82 -14.73
CA GLN A 31 9.85 -2.03 -15.30
C GLN A 31 9.68 -2.05 -16.83
N ASN A 32 8.46 -1.78 -17.32
CA ASN A 32 8.19 -1.68 -18.74
C ASN A 32 9.05 -0.61 -19.43
N ALA A 33 9.26 0.55 -18.78
CA ALA A 33 10.09 1.62 -19.31
C ALA A 33 11.57 1.18 -19.42
N LYS A 34 12.08 0.45 -18.43
CA LYS A 34 13.44 -0.11 -18.47
C LYS A 34 13.60 -1.16 -19.56
N GLU A 35 12.62 -2.04 -19.72
CA GLU A 35 12.61 -3.05 -20.78
C GLU A 35 12.57 -2.41 -22.17
N ALA A 36 11.76 -1.35 -22.35
CA ALA A 36 11.73 -0.59 -23.59
C ALA A 36 13.09 0.04 -23.89
N LEU A 37 13.71 0.71 -22.91
CA LEU A 37 15.05 1.29 -23.04
C LEU A 37 16.10 0.22 -23.41
N GLN A 38 16.08 -0.92 -22.73
CA GLN A 38 16.99 -2.03 -23.02
C GLN A 38 16.80 -2.55 -24.45
N THR A 39 15.55 -2.69 -24.89
CA THR A 39 15.23 -3.12 -26.26
C THR A 39 15.77 -2.13 -27.29
N SER A 40 15.59 -0.84 -27.05
CA SER A 40 16.12 0.21 -27.94
C SER A 40 17.65 0.23 -28.01
N LEU A 41 18.33 -0.06 -26.90
CA LEU A 41 19.79 -0.19 -26.88
C LEU A 41 20.27 -1.43 -27.66
N LEU A 42 19.54 -2.55 -27.54
CA LEU A 42 19.84 -3.77 -28.30
C LEU A 42 19.59 -3.57 -29.80
N GLU A 43 18.53 -2.85 -30.18
CA GLU A 43 18.26 -2.48 -31.56
C GLU A 43 19.36 -1.58 -32.14
N LEU A 44 19.88 -0.63 -31.36
CA LEU A 44 20.99 0.21 -31.79
C LEU A 44 22.24 -0.61 -32.14
N GLN A 45 22.53 -1.66 -31.36
CA GLN A 45 23.67 -2.55 -31.61
C GLN A 45 23.52 -3.39 -32.89
N LYS A 46 22.28 -3.61 -33.35
CA LYS A 46 22.01 -4.37 -34.59
C LYS A 46 22.16 -3.52 -35.85
N ILE A 47 22.24 -2.19 -35.71
CA ILE A 47 22.40 -1.30 -36.85
C ILE A 47 23.88 -1.32 -37.26
N GLU A 48 24.17 -2.06 -38.33
CA GLU A 48 25.50 -2.06 -38.93
C GLU A 48 25.72 -0.79 -39.76
N THR A 49 26.95 -0.28 -39.74
CA THR A 49 27.35 0.85 -40.58
C THR A 49 27.88 0.32 -41.91
N PRO A 50 27.33 0.75 -43.07
CA PRO A 50 27.85 0.35 -44.36
C PRO A 50 29.27 0.93 -44.50
N HIS A 51 30.20 0.10 -44.95
CA HIS A 51 31.58 0.52 -45.23
C HIS A 51 31.77 0.91 -46.71
N GLU A 52 30.85 0.45 -47.56
CA GLU A 52 30.77 0.70 -48.99
C GLU A 52 29.29 0.85 -49.39
N GLY A 53 29.02 1.52 -50.51
CA GLY A 53 27.65 1.75 -50.99
C GLY A 53 27.46 3.09 -51.68
N ASN A 54 26.22 3.37 -52.10
CA ASN A 54 25.84 4.65 -52.68
C ASN A 54 25.56 5.68 -51.57
N MET A 55 25.81 6.97 -51.81
CA MET A 55 25.56 8.07 -50.86
C MET A 55 24.13 8.06 -50.27
N ALA A 56 23.13 7.65 -51.07
CA ALA A 56 21.76 7.50 -50.61
C ALA A 56 21.61 6.48 -49.45
N GLU A 57 22.37 5.38 -49.49
CA GLU A 57 22.35 4.32 -48.46
C GLU A 57 23.00 4.82 -47.16
N PHE A 58 24.10 5.57 -47.27
CA PHE A 58 24.72 6.23 -46.12
C PHE A 58 23.79 7.23 -45.45
N LEU A 59 23.06 8.04 -46.22
CA LEU A 59 22.08 8.99 -45.69
C LEU A 59 20.91 8.29 -45.01
N ALA A 60 20.41 7.20 -45.60
CA ALA A 60 19.35 6.39 -45.02
C ALA A 60 19.78 5.79 -43.67
N ASN A 61 20.98 5.21 -43.60
CA ASN A 61 21.47 4.62 -42.35
C ASN A 61 21.75 5.69 -41.27
N ARG A 62 22.26 6.86 -41.66
CA ARG A 62 22.41 7.98 -40.74
C ARG A 62 21.06 8.40 -40.14
N SER A 63 20.04 8.55 -40.97
CA SER A 63 18.68 8.88 -40.52
C SER A 63 18.14 7.84 -39.55
N LEU A 64 18.38 6.55 -39.83
CA LEU A 64 18.00 5.43 -38.96
C LEU A 64 18.71 5.51 -37.60
N LEU A 65 20.03 5.74 -37.57
CA LEU A 65 20.80 5.91 -36.34
C LEU A 65 20.33 7.12 -35.52
N ASP A 66 20.06 8.25 -36.18
CA ASP A 66 19.59 9.47 -35.52
C ASP A 66 18.18 9.25 -34.92
N ALA A 67 17.29 8.55 -35.63
CA ALA A 67 15.98 8.16 -35.12
C ALA A 67 16.09 7.23 -33.89
N GLN A 68 16.98 6.23 -33.95
CA GLN A 68 17.18 5.30 -32.84
C GLN A 68 17.75 6.00 -31.60
N ARG A 69 18.68 6.94 -31.78
CA ARG A 69 19.22 7.76 -30.69
C ARG A 69 18.15 8.65 -30.06
N ALA A 70 17.29 9.26 -30.87
CA ALA A 70 16.17 10.05 -30.36
C ALA A 70 15.20 9.20 -29.53
N LEU A 71 14.94 7.97 -29.98
CA LEU A 71 14.08 7.02 -29.27
C LEU A 71 14.70 6.56 -27.94
N ILE A 72 16.01 6.32 -27.90
CA ILE A 72 16.73 6.04 -26.65
C ILE A 72 16.62 7.21 -25.68
N ALA A 73 16.90 8.44 -26.13
CA ALA A 73 16.79 9.63 -25.28
C ALA A 73 15.38 9.82 -24.71
N HIS A 74 14.34 9.55 -25.52
CA HIS A 74 12.96 9.54 -25.05
C HIS A 74 12.73 8.47 -23.97
N ASN A 75 13.20 7.24 -24.19
CA ASN A 75 13.03 6.14 -23.24
C ASN A 75 13.80 6.37 -21.93
N GLU A 76 14.98 6.98 -21.98
CA GLU A 76 15.71 7.43 -20.79
C GLU A 76 14.89 8.47 -20.01
N GLY A 77 14.35 9.47 -20.70
CA GLY A 77 13.44 10.44 -20.11
C GLY A 77 12.23 9.77 -19.45
N TRP A 78 11.62 8.80 -20.13
CA TRP A 78 10.48 8.05 -19.62
C TRP A 78 10.81 7.23 -18.37
N VAL A 79 11.99 6.59 -18.32
CA VAL A 79 12.47 5.89 -17.12
C VAL A 79 12.62 6.87 -15.95
N THR A 80 13.22 8.05 -16.17
CA THR A 80 13.38 9.04 -15.09
C THR A 80 12.03 9.56 -14.60
N TYR A 81 11.05 9.73 -15.48
CA TYR A 81 9.68 10.11 -15.12
C TYR A 81 9.02 9.01 -14.28
N ALA A 82 9.04 7.76 -14.74
CA ALA A 82 8.44 6.64 -14.02
C ALA A 82 9.11 6.38 -12.64
N GLN A 83 10.41 6.67 -12.51
CA GLN A 83 11.10 6.62 -11.22
C GLN A 83 10.57 7.67 -10.25
N LYS A 84 10.34 8.91 -10.71
CA LYS A 84 9.77 9.98 -9.88
C LYS A 84 8.35 9.64 -9.45
N GLU A 85 7.52 9.19 -10.39
CA GLU A 85 6.15 8.75 -10.11
C GLU A 85 6.11 7.64 -9.05
N LEU A 86 7.03 6.68 -9.12
CA LEU A 86 7.15 5.63 -8.12
C LEU A 86 7.50 6.18 -6.73
N LEU A 87 8.44 7.13 -6.65
CA LEU A 87 8.82 7.74 -5.37
C LEU A 87 7.64 8.49 -4.75
N GLU A 88 6.92 9.28 -5.53
CA GLU A 88 5.73 10.00 -5.08
C GLU A 88 4.64 9.04 -4.59
N ALA A 89 4.38 7.96 -5.34
CA ALA A 89 3.43 6.92 -4.93
C ALA A 89 3.85 6.23 -3.62
N GLN A 90 5.14 5.96 -3.43
CA GLN A 90 5.67 5.37 -2.20
C GLN A 90 5.52 6.32 -1.01
N GLU A 91 5.77 7.61 -1.19
CA GLU A 91 5.56 8.61 -0.14
C GLU A 91 4.09 8.71 0.25
N GLN A 92 3.19 8.69 -0.74
CA GLN A 92 1.76 8.71 -0.48
C GLN A 92 1.31 7.45 0.29
N LEU A 93 1.79 6.27 -0.10
CA LEU A 93 1.52 5.04 0.64
C LEU A 93 2.00 5.12 2.09
N LYS A 94 3.21 5.65 2.35
CA LYS A 94 3.70 5.84 3.72
C LYS A 94 2.78 6.73 4.55
N ARG A 95 2.27 7.82 3.98
CA ARG A 95 1.32 8.71 4.65
C ARG A 95 0.01 7.98 4.98
N ASP A 96 -0.56 7.26 4.01
CA ASP A 96 -1.79 6.49 4.21
C ASP A 96 -1.63 5.36 5.25
N MET A 97 -0.47 4.70 5.29
CA MET A 97 -0.14 3.68 6.29
C MET A 97 -0.10 4.27 7.71
N ILE A 98 0.60 5.40 7.89
CA ILE A 98 0.68 6.08 9.20
C ILE A 98 -0.72 6.47 9.69
N GLU A 99 -1.56 6.99 8.80
CA GLU A 99 -2.93 7.34 9.16
C GLU A 99 -3.76 6.11 9.56
N TYR A 100 -3.67 5.02 8.79
CA TYR A 100 -4.37 3.79 9.11
C TYR A 100 -3.95 3.23 10.48
N GLU A 101 -2.64 3.19 10.77
CA GLU A 101 -2.11 2.72 12.05
C GLU A 101 -2.56 3.60 13.22
N LYS A 102 -2.59 4.92 13.02
CA LYS A 102 -3.10 5.86 14.03
C LYS A 102 -4.54 5.56 14.42
N PHE A 103 -5.43 5.36 13.46
CA PHE A 103 -6.83 5.05 13.75
C PHE A 103 -7.01 3.65 14.34
N LYS A 104 -6.20 2.68 13.89
CA LYS A 104 -6.21 1.33 14.46
C LYS A 104 -5.80 1.33 15.93
N TYR A 105 -4.82 2.16 16.29
CA TYR A 105 -4.39 2.32 17.68
C TYR A 105 -5.49 2.95 18.55
N LEU A 106 -6.17 3.99 18.05
CA LEU A 106 -7.31 4.61 18.75
C LEU A 106 -8.46 3.63 18.99
N GLU A 107 -8.77 2.80 17.98
CA GLU A 107 -9.77 1.74 18.12
C GLU A 107 -9.38 0.73 19.21
N LEU A 108 -8.12 0.31 19.24
CA LEU A 108 -7.62 -0.63 20.26
C LEU A 108 -7.77 -0.06 21.67
N GLN A 109 -7.43 1.22 21.88
CA GLN A 109 -7.61 1.88 23.18
C GLN A 109 -9.09 1.95 23.61
N GLU A 110 -10.01 2.15 22.67
CA GLU A 110 -11.45 2.16 22.97
C GLU A 110 -11.94 0.77 23.36
N ILE A 111 -11.50 -0.27 22.65
CA ILE A 111 -11.82 -1.68 22.97
C ILE A 111 -11.30 -2.03 24.36
N GLU A 112 -10.07 -1.67 24.70
CA GLU A 112 -9.51 -1.92 26.03
C GLU A 112 -10.31 -1.24 27.15
N LYS A 113 -10.77 -0.01 26.94
CA LYS A 113 -11.62 0.71 27.90
C LYS A 113 -12.95 -0.01 28.10
N VAL A 114 -13.59 -0.44 27.02
CA VAL A 114 -14.86 -1.18 27.08
C VAL A 114 -14.68 -2.53 27.80
N LEU A 115 -13.62 -3.27 27.47
CA LEU A 115 -13.32 -4.55 28.13
C LEU A 115 -13.04 -4.37 29.63
N LYS A 116 -12.32 -3.33 30.03
CA LYS A 116 -12.10 -3.03 31.45
C LYS A 116 -13.41 -2.70 32.17
N ALA A 117 -14.28 -1.90 31.56
CA ALA A 117 -15.59 -1.59 32.13
C ALA A 117 -16.47 -2.84 32.27
N GLN A 118 -16.48 -3.72 31.26
CA GLN A 118 -17.21 -4.98 31.32
C GLN A 118 -16.70 -5.91 32.42
N LYS A 119 -15.38 -6.08 32.57
CA LYS A 119 -14.80 -6.90 33.64
C LYS A 119 -15.18 -6.39 35.03
N VAL A 120 -15.22 -5.08 35.22
CA VAL A 120 -15.65 -4.48 36.49
C VAL A 120 -17.13 -4.74 36.75
N GLN A 121 -17.98 -4.64 35.72
CA GLN A 121 -19.41 -4.93 35.86
C GLN A 121 -19.64 -6.42 36.14
N GLU A 122 -19.00 -7.31 35.40
CA GLU A 122 -19.07 -8.76 35.59
C GLU A 122 -18.64 -9.17 37.01
N ALA A 123 -17.60 -8.55 37.57
CA ALA A 123 -17.17 -8.79 38.94
C ALA A 123 -18.23 -8.36 39.97
N LYS A 124 -18.87 -7.20 39.78
CA LYS A 124 -19.96 -6.74 40.67
C LYS A 124 -21.18 -7.65 40.57
N ASP A 125 -21.57 -8.04 39.36
CA ASP A 125 -22.70 -8.92 39.13
C ASP A 125 -22.46 -10.29 39.78
N LEU A 126 -21.22 -10.82 39.73
CA LEU A 126 -20.82 -12.04 40.42
C LEU A 126 -20.90 -11.91 41.95
N ASP A 127 -20.43 -10.80 42.51
CA ASP A 127 -20.52 -10.52 43.95
C ASP A 127 -21.99 -10.43 44.42
N GLU A 128 -22.85 -9.78 43.63
CA GLU A 128 -24.29 -9.69 43.91
C GLU A 128 -24.97 -11.07 43.87
N VAL A 129 -24.66 -11.89 42.86
CA VAL A 129 -25.17 -13.27 42.75
C VAL A 129 -24.69 -14.13 43.92
N ALA A 130 -23.42 -13.98 44.35
CA ALA A 130 -22.88 -14.68 45.51
C ALA A 130 -23.60 -14.28 46.80
N LEU A 131 -23.84 -12.97 47.01
CA LEU A 131 -24.62 -12.47 48.14
C LEU A 131 -26.04 -13.05 48.14
N MET A 132 -26.75 -12.94 47.02
CA MET A 132 -28.12 -13.47 46.88
C MET A 132 -28.21 -14.97 47.18
N THR A 133 -27.23 -15.73 46.70
CA THR A 133 -27.16 -17.19 46.94
C THR A 133 -26.88 -17.49 48.40
N HIS A 134 -25.95 -16.76 49.02
CA HIS A 134 -25.67 -16.88 50.45
C HIS A 134 -26.90 -16.53 51.29
N THR A 135 -27.55 -15.39 51.05
CA THR A 135 -28.74 -14.94 51.79
C THR A 135 -29.89 -15.95 51.67
N LYS A 136 -30.10 -16.51 50.48
CA LYS A 136 -31.12 -17.55 50.25
C LYS A 136 -30.82 -18.82 51.03
N LYS A 137 -29.54 -19.22 51.11
CA LYS A 137 -29.09 -20.39 51.88
C LYS A 137 -29.25 -20.18 53.39
N THR A 138 -28.98 -18.97 53.90
CA THR A 138 -29.18 -18.62 55.32
C THR A 138 -30.66 -18.64 55.68
N LYS A 139 -31.53 -18.02 54.87
CA LYS A 139 -32.99 -18.02 55.10
C LYS A 139 -33.60 -19.42 55.11
N MET A 140 -33.13 -20.33 54.25
CA MET A 140 -33.59 -21.73 54.28
C MET A 140 -33.14 -22.48 55.54
N ARG A 141 -32.00 -22.08 56.12
CA ARG A 141 -31.42 -22.69 57.32
C ARG A 141 -32.08 -22.19 58.61
N GLU A 142 -32.65 -21.00 58.60
CA GLU A 142 -33.44 -20.42 59.71
C GLU A 142 -34.91 -20.87 59.68
N ALA A 143 -35.40 -21.35 58.53
CA ALA A 143 -36.76 -21.86 58.36
C ALA A 143 -36.89 -23.40 58.55
N SER A 144 -35.79 -24.09 58.86
CA SER A 144 -35.72 -25.52 59.18
C SER A 144 -35.39 -25.71 60.65
#